data_AF-D2QMS5-F1
#
_entry.id   AF-D2QMS5-F1
#
_cell.length_a   1.000
_cell.length_b   1.000
_cell.length_c   1.000
_cell.angle_alpha   90.00
_cell.angle_beta   90.00
_cell.angle_gamma   90.00
#
_symmetry.space_group_name_H-M   'P 1'
#
loop_
_entity.id
_entity.type
_entity.pdbx_description
1 polymer ?
#
loop_
_entity_poly.entity_id
_entity_poly.type
_entity_poly.pdbx_seq_one_letter_code
_entity_poly.pdbx_strand_id
1 'polypeptide(L)'
;MQPQLSTFDNMKRLAAFLLFISIIPTSSAQTATLPTLRTKQNKMVMYMEGERGNFNGINELPADFPYDFGTKAEHTPLTLVSEQDSIVLLLRHGGQTNFDIIRQAKGDTVHCHFSSHPFVKMAVFTDAYKKANQGKTIIDVPEVYELINVIFALTDYGKTDAIEKDTEYYTQVMSHFSPYKNHPAVHTMDSLLRKSVDNYHNIKMDSYAYLFDGSKLAKSPVYDRISWGEVNELTPYIPLVEQFANQSNFRSFFQKHQPYYTGLISDFRKNVDVATMKSWLDKQFPTTRYSAIKMIFSPLVGNNQSANRFDDNGFTEAQCHINYPFFSKATASQSKDLIRGRRMIISFTELNHNYLNPEAEKYDNNVAKAYKNMADWITEGSPSMNYNNPLLCFEEYMNYALVTLLFNDLFDAKTFAILHEENNKRMVTNRGFKRFKDFNQELLQLYRNRKPGQTVADLYPVIIAWAAKQ
;
A
#
# COMPACT_ATOMS: atom_id res chain seq x y z
N MET A 1 10.65 -12.59 -0.08
CA MET A 1 11.18 -11.30 -0.54
C MET A 1 10.95 -11.26 -2.04
N GLN A 2 9.95 -10.50 -2.52
CA GLN A 2 9.76 -10.32 -3.97
C GLN A 2 10.94 -9.51 -4.52
N PRO A 3 11.42 -9.80 -5.74
CA PRO A 3 12.40 -8.95 -6.40
C PRO A 3 11.85 -7.52 -6.49
N GLN A 4 12.58 -6.55 -5.95
CA GLN A 4 12.23 -5.13 -6.09
C GLN A 4 12.74 -4.66 -7.45
N LEU A 5 11.84 -4.61 -8.42
CA LEU A 5 11.99 -3.73 -9.57
C LEU A 5 11.48 -2.36 -9.12
N SER A 6 12.37 -1.38 -9.05
CA SER A 6 11.96 -0.01 -8.74
C SER A 6 11.03 0.48 -9.85
N THR A 7 9.86 1.00 -9.50
CA THR A 7 9.05 1.79 -10.43
C THR A 7 9.88 2.97 -10.93
N PHE A 8 9.78 3.23 -12.24
CA PHE A 8 10.49 4.30 -12.90
C PHE A 8 9.94 5.63 -12.39
N ASP A 9 10.71 6.30 -11.53
CA ASP A 9 10.33 7.54 -10.88
C ASP A 9 10.88 8.72 -11.70
N ASN A 10 9.99 9.66 -12.04
CA ASN A 10 10.23 10.76 -12.96
C ASN A 10 11.40 11.67 -12.53
N MET A 11 12.64 11.31 -12.89
CA MET A 11 13.81 12.16 -12.75
C MET A 11 14.49 12.42 -14.08
N LYS A 12 14.15 13.56 -14.69
CA LYS A 12 14.86 14.13 -15.83
C LYS A 12 16.28 14.54 -15.44
N ARG A 13 17.26 13.67 -15.67
CA ARG A 13 18.67 14.06 -15.91
C ARG A 13 19.24 13.22 -17.05
N LEU A 14 19.37 13.83 -18.23
CA LEU A 14 20.11 13.24 -19.35
C LEU A 14 21.60 13.18 -18.99
N ALA A 15 22.12 11.97 -18.84
CA ALA A 15 23.55 11.72 -18.97
C ALA A 15 23.75 10.95 -20.28
N ALA A 16 24.29 11.61 -21.30
CA ALA A 16 24.68 10.95 -22.54
C ALA A 16 25.93 10.09 -22.26
N PHE A 17 25.76 8.78 -22.19
CA PHE A 17 26.86 7.82 -22.20
C PHE A 17 26.92 7.14 -23.57
N LEU A 18 28.09 7.20 -24.21
CA LEU A 18 28.42 6.43 -25.39
C LEU A 18 28.57 4.96 -24.98
N LEU A 19 27.50 4.18 -25.18
CA LEU A 19 27.56 2.73 -25.11
C LEU A 19 27.94 2.19 -26.50
N PHE A 20 28.88 1.25 -26.56
CA PHE A 20 29.07 0.45 -27.77
C PHE A 20 27.89 -0.51 -27.90
N ILE A 21 26.96 -0.20 -28.82
CA ILE A 21 25.73 -0.97 -29.06
C ILE A 21 26.00 -1.98 -30.18
N SER A 22 26.00 -3.26 -29.83
CA SER A 22 25.88 -4.34 -30.81
C SER A 22 24.40 -4.57 -31.09
N ILE A 23 23.86 -3.95 -32.14
CA ILE A 23 22.52 -4.28 -32.64
C ILE A 23 22.65 -5.62 -33.40
N ILE A 24 22.09 -6.70 -32.86
CA ILE A 24 22.02 -7.98 -33.59
C ILE A 24 20.76 -7.94 -34.46
N PRO A 25 20.88 -7.92 -35.81
CA PRO A 25 19.73 -8.11 -36.67
C PRO A 25 19.25 -9.55 -36.55
N THR A 26 17.94 -9.75 -36.37
CA THR A 26 17.34 -11.07 -36.38
C THR A 26 17.27 -11.60 -37.82
N SER A 27 18.12 -12.57 -38.17
CA SER A 27 17.87 -13.45 -39.32
C SER A 27 18.30 -14.90 -39.02
N SER A 28 17.29 -15.76 -38.94
CA SER A 28 17.23 -17.21 -39.23
C SER A 28 18.44 -18.13 -38.95
N ALA A 29 18.19 -19.08 -38.05
CA ALA A 29 18.65 -20.48 -38.08
C ALA A 29 20.16 -20.76 -37.93
N GLN A 30 20.72 -20.37 -36.79
CA GLN A 30 21.60 -21.23 -35.99
C GLN A 30 20.84 -21.54 -34.69
N THR A 31 21.15 -22.62 -33.98
CA THR A 31 20.63 -22.87 -32.62
C THR A 31 20.96 -21.65 -31.76
N ALA A 32 20.06 -20.67 -31.74
CA ALA A 32 20.35 -19.35 -31.23
C ALA A 32 20.44 -19.49 -29.72
N THR A 33 21.68 -19.47 -29.21
CA THR A 33 21.91 -19.32 -27.79
C THR A 33 21.17 -18.07 -27.34
N LEU A 34 20.32 -18.21 -26.33
CA LEU A 34 19.56 -17.08 -25.79
C LEU A 34 20.52 -15.93 -25.44
N PRO A 35 20.12 -14.66 -25.63
CA PRO A 35 20.86 -13.53 -25.09
C PRO A 35 21.18 -13.80 -23.62
N THR A 36 22.43 -13.63 -23.21
CA THR A 36 22.89 -14.03 -21.88
C THR A 36 23.61 -12.88 -21.21
N LEU A 37 23.30 -12.64 -19.94
CA LEU A 37 23.94 -11.65 -19.08
C LEU A 37 24.59 -12.35 -17.89
N ARG A 38 25.83 -12.01 -17.54
CA ARG A 38 26.52 -12.58 -16.37
C ARG A 38 26.58 -11.58 -15.24
N THR A 39 26.42 -12.04 -14.00
CA THR A 39 26.68 -11.21 -12.81
C THR A 39 27.19 -12.04 -11.63
N LYS A 40 28.08 -11.41 -10.84
CA LYS A 40 28.51 -11.83 -9.49
C LYS A 40 27.73 -11.10 -8.41
N GLN A 41 27.07 -10.00 -8.76
CA GLN A 41 26.37 -9.15 -7.80
C GLN A 41 24.91 -9.59 -7.67
N ASN A 42 24.32 -9.30 -6.50
CA ASN A 42 22.88 -9.47 -6.30
C ASN A 42 22.05 -8.29 -6.86
N LYS A 43 22.59 -7.58 -7.85
CA LYS A 43 22.01 -6.38 -8.42
C LYS A 43 22.52 -6.08 -9.82
N MET A 44 21.67 -5.45 -10.62
CA MET A 44 21.98 -4.91 -11.94
C MET A 44 21.31 -3.55 -12.10
N VAL A 45 21.77 -2.77 -13.07
CA VAL A 45 21.11 -1.54 -13.50
C VAL A 45 20.21 -1.87 -14.68
N MET A 46 19.00 -1.32 -14.66
CA MET A 46 18.03 -1.45 -15.74
C MET A 46 17.80 -0.08 -16.36
N TYR A 47 17.69 0.01 -17.67
CA TYR A 47 17.21 1.20 -18.37
C TYR A 47 16.01 0.84 -19.23
N MET A 48 14.92 1.59 -19.08
CA MET A 48 13.72 1.44 -19.89
C MET A 48 13.08 2.81 -20.09
N GLU A 49 12.60 3.11 -21.30
CA GLU A 49 11.98 4.40 -21.65
C GLU A 49 12.82 5.65 -21.29
N GLY A 50 14.15 5.51 -21.30
CA GLY A 50 15.08 6.60 -20.95
C GLY A 50 15.26 6.82 -19.44
N GLU A 51 14.64 5.99 -18.61
CA GLU A 51 14.73 6.04 -17.15
C GLU A 51 15.65 4.93 -16.62
N ARG A 52 16.42 5.26 -15.58
CA ARG A 52 17.36 4.33 -14.92
C ARG A 52 16.70 3.73 -13.68
N GLY A 53 16.48 2.43 -13.69
CA GLY A 53 16.02 1.64 -12.55
C GLY A 53 17.10 0.72 -11.98
N ASN A 54 16.76 0.05 -10.88
CA ASN A 54 17.57 -1.04 -10.32
C ASN A 54 16.82 -2.36 -10.48
N PHE A 55 17.56 -3.42 -10.82
CA PHE A 55 17.09 -4.79 -10.75
C PHE A 55 17.88 -5.51 -9.65
N ASN A 56 17.36 -5.43 -8.42
CA ASN A 56 17.98 -6.02 -7.24
C ASN A 56 17.36 -7.37 -6.90
N GLY A 57 18.07 -8.17 -6.12
CA GLY A 57 17.55 -9.45 -5.62
C GLY A 57 17.60 -10.59 -6.64
N ILE A 58 18.57 -10.53 -7.56
CA ILE A 58 18.77 -11.50 -8.65
C ILE A 58 19.03 -12.91 -8.13
N ASN A 59 19.71 -13.01 -6.99
CA ASN A 59 20.08 -14.26 -6.33
C ASN A 59 18.90 -14.94 -5.62
N GLU A 60 17.78 -14.22 -5.44
CA GLU A 60 16.54 -14.70 -4.86
C GLU A 60 15.52 -15.10 -5.94
N LEU A 61 15.82 -14.85 -7.22
CA LEU A 61 14.94 -15.22 -8.33
C LEU A 61 14.82 -16.76 -8.45
N PRO A 62 13.62 -17.26 -8.79
CA PRO A 62 13.47 -18.66 -9.22
C PRO A 62 14.28 -18.95 -10.49
N ALA A 63 14.53 -20.22 -10.78
CA ALA A 63 15.27 -20.63 -11.99
C ALA A 63 14.52 -20.27 -13.29
N ASP A 64 13.20 -20.19 -13.24
CA ASP A 64 12.32 -19.72 -14.31
C ASP A 64 11.61 -18.46 -13.79
N PHE A 65 11.89 -17.31 -14.42
CA PHE A 65 11.45 -16.00 -13.97
C PHE A 65 10.67 -15.25 -15.06
N PRO A 66 9.34 -15.34 -15.06
CA PRO A 66 8.49 -14.50 -15.88
C PRO A 66 8.32 -13.12 -15.24
N TYR A 67 8.32 -12.07 -16.06
CA TYR A 67 7.96 -10.72 -15.63
C TYR A 67 7.29 -9.94 -16.75
N ASP A 68 6.25 -9.17 -16.44
CA ASP A 68 5.48 -8.42 -17.42
C ASP A 68 5.55 -6.92 -17.12
N PHE A 69 5.97 -6.13 -18.10
CA PHE A 69 6.17 -4.68 -17.96
C PHE A 69 5.00 -3.88 -18.55
N GLY A 70 4.46 -2.92 -17.81
CA GLY A 70 3.61 -1.88 -18.38
C GLY A 70 4.45 -0.82 -19.10
N THR A 71 4.43 -0.78 -20.44
CA THR A 71 5.21 0.18 -21.24
C THR A 71 4.31 1.12 -22.05
N LYS A 72 4.70 2.39 -22.19
CA LYS A 72 3.95 3.39 -22.97
C LYS A 72 4.03 3.11 -24.46
N ALA A 73 5.20 2.69 -24.94
CA ALA A 73 5.42 2.32 -26.33
C ALA A 73 5.19 0.83 -26.56
N GLU A 74 4.64 0.49 -27.73
CA GLU A 74 4.46 -0.92 -28.17
C GLU A 74 5.79 -1.67 -28.25
N HIS A 75 6.86 -0.97 -28.62
CA HIS A 75 8.20 -1.49 -28.75
C HIS A 75 9.12 -0.72 -27.80
N THR A 76 9.58 -1.38 -26.74
CA THR A 76 10.37 -0.73 -25.69
C THR A 76 11.72 -1.41 -25.53
N PRO A 77 12.83 -0.71 -25.82
CA PRO A 77 14.16 -1.21 -25.49
C PRO A 77 14.35 -1.28 -23.97
N LEU A 78 14.67 -2.47 -23.48
CA LEU A 78 15.09 -2.76 -22.12
C LEU A 78 16.59 -3.03 -22.12
N THR A 79 17.38 -2.19 -21.46
CA THR A 79 18.82 -2.43 -21.29
C THR A 79 19.08 -2.93 -19.88
N LEU A 80 19.74 -4.06 -19.76
CA LEU A 80 20.23 -4.58 -18.48
C LEU A 80 21.75 -4.49 -18.46
N VAL A 81 22.30 -3.95 -17.38
CA VAL A 81 23.74 -3.72 -17.20
C VAL A 81 24.16 -4.34 -15.87
N SER A 82 25.07 -5.32 -15.94
CA SER A 82 25.76 -5.86 -14.77
C SER A 82 27.15 -5.24 -14.64
N GLU A 83 27.93 -5.71 -13.66
CA GLU A 83 29.34 -5.34 -13.52
C GLU A 83 30.26 -6.01 -14.55
N GLN A 84 29.74 -6.94 -15.37
CA GLN A 84 30.51 -7.69 -16.37
C GLN A 84 30.03 -7.43 -17.79
N ASP A 85 28.72 -7.47 -18.00
CA ASP A 85 28.09 -7.52 -19.31
C ASP A 85 26.95 -6.49 -19.39
N SER A 86 26.47 -6.24 -20.62
CA SER A 86 25.20 -5.56 -20.84
C SER A 86 24.47 -6.19 -22.01
N ILE A 87 23.14 -6.20 -21.95
CA ILE A 87 22.27 -6.66 -23.03
C ILE A 87 21.17 -5.63 -23.29
N VAL A 88 20.76 -5.52 -24.55
CA VAL A 88 19.57 -4.76 -24.95
C VAL A 88 18.55 -5.74 -25.49
N LEU A 89 17.37 -5.75 -24.87
CA LEU A 89 16.23 -6.56 -25.21
C LEU A 89 15.14 -5.64 -25.77
N LEU A 90 14.39 -6.11 -26.76
CA LEU A 90 13.25 -5.37 -27.28
C LEU A 90 11.96 -5.99 -26.78
N LEU A 91 11.34 -5.36 -25.79
CA LEU A 91 10.01 -5.75 -25.30
C LEU A 91 8.96 -5.33 -26.33
N ARG A 92 7.94 -6.19 -26.49
CA ARG A 92 6.80 -5.94 -27.37
C ARG A 92 5.49 -6.22 -26.65
N HIS A 93 4.49 -5.38 -26.87
CA HIS A 93 3.17 -5.61 -26.29
C HIS A 93 2.61 -6.98 -26.72
N GLY A 94 2.21 -7.80 -25.75
CA GLY A 94 1.70 -9.16 -25.99
C GLY A 94 2.75 -10.16 -26.50
N GLY A 95 4.01 -9.75 -26.66
CA GLY A 95 5.12 -10.62 -27.04
C GLY A 95 5.98 -11.01 -25.84
N GLN A 96 6.70 -12.12 -25.95
CA GLN A 96 7.64 -12.59 -24.94
C GLN A 96 9.07 -12.52 -25.47
N THR A 97 9.98 -11.99 -24.66
CA THR A 97 11.41 -11.90 -24.89
C THR A 97 12.14 -12.78 -23.89
N ASN A 98 12.85 -13.79 -24.40
CA ASN A 98 13.58 -14.76 -23.59
C ASN A 98 15.07 -14.42 -23.53
N PHE A 99 15.68 -14.52 -22.35
CA PHE A 99 17.11 -14.35 -22.14
C PHE A 99 17.54 -15.04 -20.85
N ASP A 100 18.85 -15.24 -20.68
CA ASP A 100 19.41 -15.91 -19.51
C ASP A 100 20.22 -14.94 -18.63
N ILE A 101 20.13 -15.11 -17.31
CA ILE A 101 21.03 -14.48 -16.34
C ILE A 101 21.88 -15.58 -15.67
N ILE A 102 23.18 -15.58 -15.92
CA ILE A 102 24.12 -16.47 -15.23
C ILE A 102 24.53 -15.82 -13.91
N ARG A 103 24.15 -16.45 -12.80
CA ARG A 103 24.46 -16.00 -11.45
C ARG A 103 25.73 -16.69 -10.98
N GLN A 104 26.88 -16.09 -11.28
CA GLN A 104 28.18 -16.71 -11.01
C GLN A 104 28.41 -16.98 -9.51
N ALA A 105 27.87 -16.13 -8.63
CA ALA A 105 27.97 -16.33 -7.18
C ALA A 105 27.15 -17.54 -6.69
N LYS A 106 26.10 -17.93 -7.41
CA LYS A 106 25.25 -19.09 -7.12
C LYS A 106 25.65 -20.34 -7.89
N GLY A 107 26.35 -20.17 -9.02
CA GLY A 107 26.76 -21.25 -9.91
C GLY A 107 25.61 -21.80 -10.76
N ASP A 108 24.55 -21.02 -10.98
CA ASP A 108 23.37 -21.42 -11.76
C ASP A 108 22.92 -20.32 -12.76
N THR A 109 21.87 -20.63 -13.50
CA THR A 109 21.27 -19.75 -14.52
C THR A 109 19.79 -19.53 -14.21
N VAL A 110 19.33 -18.30 -14.37
CA VAL A 110 17.92 -17.93 -14.39
C VAL A 110 17.47 -17.74 -15.82
N HIS A 111 16.44 -18.48 -16.21
CA HIS A 111 15.74 -18.33 -17.48
C HIS A 111 14.67 -17.25 -17.33
N CYS A 112 14.83 -16.13 -18.03
CA CYS A 112 13.93 -15.00 -17.92
C CYS A 112 12.97 -14.96 -19.11
N HIS A 113 11.69 -14.70 -18.82
CA HIS A 113 10.61 -14.61 -19.81
C HIS A 113 9.90 -13.28 -19.64
N PHE A 114 10.41 -12.25 -20.32
CA PHE A 114 9.89 -10.89 -20.14
C PHE A 114 8.86 -10.56 -21.21
N SER A 115 7.69 -10.09 -20.80
CA SER A 115 6.66 -9.57 -21.70
C SER A 115 6.39 -8.10 -21.40
N SER A 116 5.58 -7.47 -22.24
CA SER A 116 5.04 -6.15 -21.93
C SER A 116 3.60 -6.01 -22.36
N HIS A 117 2.92 -5.03 -21.78
CA HIS A 117 1.57 -4.61 -22.14
C HIS A 117 1.47 -3.07 -22.14
N PRO A 118 0.44 -2.48 -22.77
CA PRO A 118 0.22 -1.04 -22.70
C PRO A 118 0.14 -0.55 -21.26
N PHE A 119 0.95 0.45 -20.90
CA PHE A 119 0.90 1.05 -19.58
C PHE A 119 -0.50 1.64 -19.32
N VAL A 120 -1.17 1.13 -18.29
CA VAL A 120 -2.47 1.63 -17.84
C VAL A 120 -2.28 2.43 -16.56
N LYS A 121 -2.67 3.71 -16.61
CA LYS A 121 -2.69 4.57 -15.42
C LYS A 121 -3.63 3.98 -14.37
N MET A 122 -3.17 3.96 -13.12
CA MET A 122 -3.98 3.52 -11.98
C MET A 122 -5.25 4.37 -11.80
N ALA A 123 -5.14 5.67 -12.05
CA ALA A 123 -6.26 6.61 -12.00
C ALA A 123 -6.18 7.64 -13.14
N VAL A 124 -7.35 8.11 -13.58
CA VAL A 124 -7.51 9.22 -14.53
C VAL A 124 -8.43 10.27 -13.93
N PHE A 125 -7.87 11.45 -13.67
CA PHE A 125 -8.61 12.56 -13.07
C PHE A 125 -9.03 13.55 -14.17
N THR A 126 -10.26 13.38 -14.64
CA THR A 126 -10.89 14.34 -15.56
C THR A 126 -11.11 15.69 -14.89
N ASP A 127 -11.25 16.78 -15.66
CA ASP A 127 -11.52 18.10 -15.08
C ASP A 127 -12.82 18.15 -14.27
N ALA A 128 -13.83 17.38 -14.68
CA ALA A 128 -15.06 17.20 -13.92
C ALA A 128 -14.78 16.54 -12.56
N TYR A 129 -13.96 15.48 -12.53
CA TYR A 129 -13.57 14.82 -11.29
C TYR A 129 -12.78 15.77 -10.38
N LYS A 130 -11.78 16.48 -10.92
CA LYS A 130 -10.99 17.47 -10.15
C LYS A 130 -11.89 18.51 -9.51
N LYS A 131 -12.77 19.14 -10.29
CA LYS A 131 -13.72 20.15 -9.81
C LYS A 131 -14.66 19.60 -8.74
N ALA A 132 -15.10 18.35 -8.88
CA ALA A 132 -16.01 17.73 -7.93
C ALA A 132 -15.33 17.37 -6.59
N ASN A 133 -14.01 17.16 -6.56
CA ASN A 133 -13.31 16.61 -5.39
C ASN A 133 -12.27 17.56 -4.77
N GLN A 134 -11.90 18.67 -5.43
CA GLN A 134 -10.93 19.63 -4.91
C GLN A 134 -11.25 20.09 -3.48
N GLY A 135 -10.27 19.97 -2.60
CA GLY A 135 -10.34 20.37 -1.19
C GLY A 135 -11.24 19.50 -0.32
N LYS A 136 -11.78 18.38 -0.84
CA LYS A 136 -12.72 17.54 -0.09
C LYS A 136 -12.03 16.43 0.68
N THR A 137 -12.60 16.14 1.85
CA THR A 137 -12.45 14.86 2.53
C THR A 137 -13.72 14.05 2.31
N ILE A 138 -13.58 12.91 1.66
CA ILE A 138 -14.68 12.01 1.32
C ILE A 138 -14.61 10.84 2.29
N ILE A 139 -15.74 10.51 2.90
CA ILE A 139 -15.88 9.36 3.80
C ILE A 139 -17.03 8.53 3.25
N ASP A 140 -16.76 7.26 2.97
CA ASP A 140 -17.65 6.42 2.16
C ASP A 140 -17.59 4.93 2.52
N VAL A 141 -18.70 4.23 2.22
CA VAL A 141 -18.85 2.77 2.26
C VAL A 141 -19.29 2.31 0.86
N PRO A 142 -18.34 1.99 -0.04
CA PRO A 142 -18.67 1.71 -1.43
C PRO A 142 -19.37 0.35 -1.62
N GLU A 143 -20.35 0.26 -2.52
CA GLU A 143 -21.20 -0.93 -2.70
C GLU A 143 -20.41 -2.19 -3.08
N VAL A 144 -19.51 -2.12 -4.07
CA VAL A 144 -18.70 -3.27 -4.50
C VAL A 144 -17.60 -3.61 -3.49
N TYR A 145 -17.14 -2.60 -2.75
CA TYR A 145 -16.21 -2.78 -1.65
C TYR A 145 -16.84 -3.58 -0.51
N GLU A 146 -18.07 -3.26 -0.13
CA GLU A 146 -18.82 -4.03 0.85
C GLU A 146 -19.13 -5.44 0.35
N LEU A 147 -19.47 -5.62 -0.93
CA LEU A 147 -19.71 -6.92 -1.54
C LEU A 147 -18.51 -7.87 -1.36
N ILE A 148 -17.30 -7.40 -1.64
CA ILE A 148 -16.10 -8.21 -1.47
C ILE A 148 -15.86 -8.56 0.01
N ASN A 149 -16.10 -7.62 0.93
CA ASN A 149 -15.97 -7.91 2.36
C ASN A 149 -17.04 -8.90 2.87
N VAL A 150 -18.26 -8.87 2.32
CA VAL A 150 -19.29 -9.90 2.58
C VAL A 150 -18.80 -11.27 2.09
N ILE A 151 -18.25 -11.36 0.88
CA ILE A 151 -17.69 -12.62 0.36
C ILE A 151 -16.56 -13.11 1.27
N PHE A 152 -15.66 -12.23 1.70
CA PHE A 152 -14.56 -12.56 2.61
C PHE A 152 -15.06 -13.08 3.96
N ALA A 153 -16.12 -12.50 4.52
CA ALA A 153 -16.73 -12.95 5.78
C ALA A 153 -17.25 -14.41 5.71
N LEU A 154 -17.58 -14.91 4.53
CA LEU A 154 -18.04 -16.29 4.33
C LEU A 154 -16.89 -17.30 4.16
N THR A 155 -15.64 -16.84 3.99
CA THR A 155 -14.46 -17.71 3.80
C THR A 155 -13.94 -18.27 5.12
N ASP A 156 -13.03 -19.25 5.07
CA ASP A 156 -12.34 -19.70 6.28
C ASP A 156 -11.42 -18.62 6.84
N TYR A 157 -10.79 -17.83 5.95
CA TYR A 157 -10.00 -16.66 6.35
C TYR A 157 -10.85 -15.61 7.08
N GLY A 158 -12.13 -15.49 6.74
CA GLY A 158 -13.09 -14.60 7.39
C GLY A 158 -13.31 -14.90 8.88
N LYS A 159 -12.89 -16.08 9.37
CA LYS A 159 -12.95 -16.43 10.80
C LYS A 159 -11.86 -15.73 11.63
N THR A 160 -10.81 -15.22 10.99
CA THR A 160 -9.73 -14.46 11.63
C THR A 160 -10.18 -13.05 12.02
N ASP A 161 -9.31 -12.27 12.66
CA ASP A 161 -9.59 -10.88 13.06
C ASP A 161 -9.44 -9.87 11.90
N ALA A 162 -9.27 -10.37 10.67
CA ALA A 162 -9.41 -9.56 9.46
C ALA A 162 -10.85 -9.08 9.26
N ILE A 163 -11.83 -9.79 9.85
CA ILE A 163 -13.25 -9.43 9.80
C ILE A 163 -13.73 -8.96 11.18
N GLU A 164 -14.43 -7.83 11.20
CA GLU A 164 -15.13 -7.32 12.38
C GLU A 164 -16.42 -8.11 12.61
N LYS A 165 -16.47 -8.82 13.74
CA LYS A 165 -17.52 -9.80 14.06
C LYS A 165 -18.41 -9.35 15.21
N ASP A 166 -17.98 -8.37 16.00
CA ASP A 166 -18.65 -7.96 17.23
C ASP A 166 -19.69 -6.85 16.97
N THR A 167 -20.50 -7.04 15.92
CA THR A 167 -21.55 -6.10 15.53
C THR A 167 -22.87 -6.80 15.19
N GLU A 168 -23.99 -6.11 15.41
CA GLU A 168 -25.30 -6.57 14.97
C GLU A 168 -25.34 -6.71 13.43
N TYR A 169 -24.62 -5.83 12.73
CA TYR A 169 -24.51 -5.87 11.28
C TYR A 169 -23.85 -7.17 10.78
N TYR A 170 -22.74 -7.62 11.39
CA TYR A 170 -22.13 -8.91 11.07
C TYR A 170 -23.12 -10.07 11.24
N THR A 171 -23.90 -10.05 12.31
CA THR A 171 -24.95 -11.07 12.54
C THR A 171 -25.98 -11.08 11.40
N GLN A 172 -26.41 -9.91 10.93
CA GLN A 172 -27.35 -9.78 9.80
C GLN A 172 -26.73 -10.24 8.48
N VAL A 173 -25.46 -9.91 8.23
CA VAL A 173 -24.68 -10.41 7.08
C VAL A 173 -24.65 -11.94 7.10
N MET A 174 -24.21 -12.54 8.21
CA MET A 174 -24.12 -14.01 8.29
C MET A 174 -25.49 -14.67 8.15
N SER A 175 -26.56 -14.11 8.75
CA SER A 175 -27.91 -14.64 8.60
C SER A 175 -28.40 -14.63 7.15
N HIS A 176 -28.05 -13.60 6.37
CA HIS A 176 -28.50 -13.46 4.99
C HIS A 176 -27.65 -14.29 4.02
N PHE A 177 -26.32 -14.27 4.19
CA PHE A 177 -25.38 -14.78 3.18
C PHE A 177 -24.82 -16.19 3.45
N SER A 178 -24.97 -16.75 4.66
CA SER A 178 -24.49 -18.11 4.98
C SER A 178 -25.00 -19.22 4.04
N PRO A 179 -26.24 -19.17 3.48
CA PRO A 179 -26.67 -20.15 2.47
C PRO A 179 -25.77 -20.22 1.23
N TYR A 180 -25.03 -19.16 0.93
CA TYR A 180 -24.15 -19.02 -0.23
C TYR A 180 -22.67 -19.32 0.08
N LYS A 181 -22.34 -19.85 1.26
CA LYS A 181 -20.95 -20.16 1.66
C LYS A 181 -20.21 -21.11 0.70
N ASN A 182 -20.96 -21.95 -0.04
CA ASN A 182 -20.41 -22.88 -1.01
C ASN A 182 -20.43 -22.32 -2.45
N HIS A 183 -20.73 -21.03 -2.63
CA HIS A 183 -20.75 -20.40 -3.94
C HIS A 183 -19.32 -20.34 -4.53
N PRO A 184 -19.12 -20.54 -5.85
CA PRO A 184 -17.80 -20.52 -6.47
C PRO A 184 -16.96 -19.28 -6.13
N ALA A 185 -17.58 -18.09 -6.11
CA ALA A 185 -16.90 -16.86 -5.69
C ALA A 185 -16.28 -16.95 -4.29
N VAL A 186 -16.99 -17.54 -3.30
CA VAL A 186 -16.47 -17.69 -1.94
C VAL A 186 -15.28 -18.65 -1.93
N HIS A 187 -15.39 -19.80 -2.61
CA HIS A 187 -14.30 -20.77 -2.70
C HIS A 187 -13.06 -20.21 -3.40
N THR A 188 -13.25 -19.44 -4.49
CA THR A 188 -12.14 -18.77 -5.19
C THR A 188 -11.45 -17.76 -4.29
N MET A 189 -12.20 -16.88 -3.63
CA MET A 189 -11.60 -15.89 -2.72
C MET A 189 -10.89 -16.55 -1.54
N ASP A 190 -11.50 -17.58 -0.93
CA ASP A 190 -10.89 -18.36 0.14
C ASP A 190 -9.56 -19.03 -0.28
N SER A 191 -9.48 -19.54 -1.51
CA SER A 191 -8.24 -20.06 -2.09
C SER A 191 -7.15 -18.98 -2.24
N LEU A 192 -7.51 -17.80 -2.74
CA LEU A 192 -6.59 -16.68 -2.89
C LEU A 192 -6.09 -16.18 -1.53
N LEU A 193 -6.99 -16.00 -0.56
CA LEU A 193 -6.64 -15.53 0.78
C LEU A 193 -5.70 -16.50 1.52
N ARG A 194 -5.85 -17.82 1.32
CA ARG A 194 -4.89 -18.81 1.85
C ARG A 194 -3.52 -18.76 1.19
N LYS A 195 -3.42 -18.31 -0.06
CA LYS A 195 -2.16 -18.25 -0.80
C LYS A 195 -1.26 -17.10 -0.30
N SER A 196 -1.86 -15.96 0.04
CA SER A 196 -1.16 -14.82 0.63
C SER A 196 -2.13 -13.90 1.36
N VAL A 197 -1.71 -13.37 2.52
CA VAL A 197 -2.44 -12.30 3.24
C VAL A 197 -2.58 -11.04 2.37
N ASP A 198 -1.62 -10.77 1.49
CA ASP A 198 -1.63 -9.61 0.59
C ASP A 198 -2.85 -9.61 -0.35
N ASN A 199 -3.36 -10.81 -0.69
CA ASN A 199 -4.54 -10.92 -1.54
C ASN A 199 -5.78 -10.28 -0.91
N TYR A 200 -5.88 -10.26 0.42
CA TYR A 200 -6.97 -9.52 1.07
C TYR A 200 -6.86 -8.03 0.76
N HIS A 201 -5.69 -7.43 0.98
CA HIS A 201 -5.46 -6.00 0.74
C HIS A 201 -5.76 -5.65 -0.70
N ASN A 202 -5.16 -6.39 -1.64
CA ASN A 202 -5.24 -6.06 -3.06
C ASN A 202 -6.66 -6.18 -3.59
N ILE A 203 -7.32 -7.32 -3.36
CA ILE A 203 -8.68 -7.57 -3.89
C ILE A 203 -9.70 -6.63 -3.24
N LYS A 204 -9.60 -6.37 -1.93
CA LYS A 204 -10.45 -5.40 -1.24
C LYS A 204 -10.28 -4.01 -1.83
N MET A 205 -9.05 -3.52 -1.96
CA MET A 205 -8.79 -2.18 -2.50
C MET A 205 -9.27 -2.06 -3.94
N ASP A 206 -8.91 -3.03 -4.78
CA ASP A 206 -9.22 -3.04 -6.20
C ASP A 206 -10.71 -3.14 -6.53
N SER A 207 -11.51 -3.67 -5.60
CA SER A 207 -12.97 -3.63 -5.70
C SER A 207 -13.54 -2.21 -5.77
N TYR A 208 -12.83 -1.20 -5.23
CA TYR A 208 -13.26 0.19 -5.31
C TYR A 208 -13.13 0.78 -6.73
N ALA A 209 -12.42 0.10 -7.64
CA ALA A 209 -12.39 0.42 -9.06
C ALA A 209 -13.57 -0.16 -9.84
N TYR A 210 -14.57 -0.75 -9.19
CA TYR A 210 -15.78 -1.28 -9.83
C TYR A 210 -17.05 -0.66 -9.27
N LEU A 211 -18.05 -0.52 -10.12
CA LEU A 211 -19.37 0.05 -9.83
C LEU A 211 -20.45 -0.85 -10.43
N PHE A 212 -21.65 -0.86 -9.85
CA PHE A 212 -22.79 -1.50 -10.49
C PHE A 212 -23.34 -0.63 -11.64
N ASP A 213 -23.42 -1.21 -12.83
CA ASP A 213 -24.21 -0.74 -13.96
C ASP A 213 -25.36 -1.73 -14.21
N GLY A 214 -26.54 -1.39 -13.70
CA GLY A 214 -27.66 -2.33 -13.61
C GLY A 214 -27.30 -3.56 -12.76
N SER A 215 -27.35 -4.75 -13.34
CA SER A 215 -27.01 -6.03 -12.67
C SER A 215 -25.57 -6.48 -12.92
N LYS A 216 -24.76 -5.67 -13.61
CA LYS A 216 -23.36 -5.97 -13.94
C LYS A 216 -22.41 -5.05 -13.19
N LEU A 217 -21.17 -5.50 -13.02
CA LEU A 217 -20.07 -4.74 -12.50
C LEU A 217 -19.29 -4.15 -13.67
N ALA A 218 -19.29 -2.83 -13.75
CA ALA A 218 -18.51 -2.06 -14.70
C ALA A 218 -17.30 -1.45 -14.02
N LYS A 219 -16.20 -1.33 -14.76
CA LYS A 219 -14.99 -0.66 -14.28
C LYS A 219 -15.24 0.84 -14.15
N SER A 220 -14.71 1.45 -13.10
CA SER A 220 -14.81 2.88 -12.84
C SER A 220 -14.15 3.68 -13.96
N PRO A 221 -14.74 4.79 -14.41
CA PRO A 221 -14.07 5.69 -15.35
C PRO A 221 -12.90 6.47 -14.72
N VAL A 222 -12.76 6.40 -13.39
CA VAL A 222 -11.71 7.12 -12.62
C VAL A 222 -10.54 6.21 -12.29
N TYR A 223 -10.80 4.95 -11.95
CA TYR A 223 -9.77 4.05 -11.43
C TYR A 223 -9.67 2.79 -12.26
N ASP A 224 -8.46 2.46 -12.68
CA ASP A 224 -8.12 1.15 -13.22
C ASP A 224 -7.95 0.13 -12.08
N ARG A 225 -7.18 0.52 -11.07
CA ARG A 225 -6.85 -0.25 -9.87
C ARG A 225 -6.53 0.69 -8.72
N ILE A 226 -6.59 0.15 -7.51
CA ILE A 226 -6.38 0.90 -6.27
C ILE A 226 -5.23 0.31 -5.46
N SER A 227 -5.01 -1.00 -5.55
CA SER A 227 -3.88 -1.69 -4.94
C SER A 227 -2.54 -1.30 -5.61
N TRP A 228 -1.44 -1.82 -5.09
CA TRP A 228 -0.08 -1.44 -5.49
C TRP A 228 0.47 -2.24 -6.69
N GLY A 229 -0.30 -3.19 -7.23
CA GLY A 229 0.12 -4.04 -8.35
C GLY A 229 0.11 -3.33 -9.71
N GLU A 230 0.48 -4.06 -10.76
CA GLU A 230 0.40 -3.59 -12.16
C GLU A 230 -1.00 -3.79 -12.77
N VAL A 231 -1.79 -4.69 -12.19
CA VAL A 231 -3.15 -5.00 -12.64
C VAL A 231 -4.12 -4.92 -11.48
N ASN A 232 -5.41 -4.81 -11.79
CA ASN A 232 -6.46 -4.94 -10.81
C ASN A 232 -6.73 -6.42 -10.52
N GLU A 233 -6.38 -6.87 -9.31
CA GLU A 233 -6.39 -8.28 -8.89
C GLU A 233 -7.80 -8.90 -8.84
N LEU A 234 -8.85 -8.07 -8.79
CA LEU A 234 -10.24 -8.55 -8.81
C LEU A 234 -10.75 -8.83 -10.22
N THR A 235 -10.17 -8.21 -11.25
CA THR A 235 -10.66 -8.27 -12.64
C THR A 235 -10.94 -9.69 -13.15
N PRO A 236 -10.06 -10.70 -12.93
CA PRO A 236 -10.31 -12.05 -13.42
C PRO A 236 -11.55 -12.72 -12.80
N TYR A 237 -12.03 -12.21 -11.67
CA TYR A 237 -13.08 -12.82 -10.86
C TYR A 237 -14.41 -12.07 -10.92
N ILE A 238 -14.49 -10.96 -11.65
CA ILE A 238 -15.70 -10.15 -11.77
C ILE A 238 -16.94 -10.98 -12.15
N PRO A 239 -16.90 -11.90 -13.13
CA PRO A 239 -18.07 -12.72 -13.46
C PRO A 239 -18.58 -13.56 -12.29
N LEU A 240 -17.69 -14.07 -11.44
CA LEU A 240 -18.06 -14.85 -10.25
C LEU A 240 -18.66 -13.96 -9.16
N VAL A 241 -18.09 -12.76 -8.97
CA VAL A 241 -18.58 -11.78 -8.00
C VAL A 241 -19.97 -11.26 -8.42
N GLU A 242 -20.19 -10.98 -9.70
CA GLU A 242 -21.52 -10.64 -10.24
C GLU A 242 -22.53 -11.76 -10.01
N GLN A 243 -22.14 -13.02 -10.29
CA GLN A 243 -23.01 -14.16 -10.08
C GLN A 243 -23.42 -14.28 -8.59
N PHE A 244 -22.46 -14.14 -7.68
CA PHE A 244 -22.73 -14.13 -6.24
C PHE A 244 -23.69 -13.01 -5.87
N ALA A 245 -23.44 -11.78 -6.32
CA ALA A 245 -24.28 -10.62 -6.00
C ALA A 245 -25.73 -10.81 -6.45
N ASN A 246 -25.93 -11.38 -7.65
CA ASN A 246 -27.25 -11.65 -8.21
C ASN A 246 -27.97 -12.78 -7.46
N GLN A 247 -27.29 -13.91 -7.22
CA GLN A 247 -27.91 -15.08 -6.55
C GLN A 247 -28.20 -14.84 -5.07
N SER A 248 -27.37 -14.04 -4.40
CA SER A 248 -27.53 -13.68 -2.99
C SER A 248 -28.42 -12.46 -2.74
N ASN A 249 -28.91 -11.83 -3.81
CA ASN A 249 -29.67 -10.57 -3.74
C ASN A 249 -28.92 -9.48 -2.94
N PHE A 250 -27.59 -9.40 -3.13
CA PHE A 250 -26.71 -8.50 -2.39
C PHE A 250 -27.13 -7.05 -2.49
N ARG A 251 -27.50 -6.58 -3.69
CA ARG A 251 -27.86 -5.17 -3.91
C ARG A 251 -29.07 -4.74 -3.08
N SER A 252 -30.08 -5.60 -2.97
CA SER A 252 -31.24 -5.34 -2.11
C SER A 252 -30.84 -5.31 -0.63
N PHE A 253 -29.95 -6.21 -0.20
CA PHE A 253 -29.39 -6.19 1.15
C PHE A 253 -28.64 -4.87 1.42
N PHE A 254 -27.75 -4.45 0.52
CA PHE A 254 -26.98 -3.22 0.65
C PHE A 254 -27.88 -1.97 0.68
N GLN A 255 -28.89 -1.90 -0.20
CA GLN A 255 -29.87 -0.82 -0.22
C GLN A 255 -30.67 -0.74 1.09
N LYS A 256 -31.10 -1.88 1.63
CA LYS A 256 -31.80 -1.96 2.92
C LYS A 256 -30.93 -1.42 4.08
N HIS A 257 -29.61 -1.55 4.00
CA HIS A 257 -28.66 -1.09 5.02
C HIS A 257 -28.10 0.32 4.78
N GLN A 258 -28.55 1.05 3.75
CA GLN A 258 -28.13 2.43 3.50
C GLN A 258 -28.26 3.36 4.72
N PRO A 259 -29.34 3.30 5.54
CA PRO A 259 -29.42 4.10 6.76
C PRO A 259 -28.31 3.78 7.77
N TYR A 260 -27.91 2.51 7.88
CA TYR A 260 -26.82 2.08 8.76
C TYR A 260 -25.48 2.64 8.30
N TYR A 261 -25.12 2.47 7.01
CA TYR A 261 -23.87 3.02 6.47
C TYR A 261 -23.82 4.55 6.58
N THR A 262 -24.91 5.23 6.25
CA THR A 262 -25.02 6.69 6.38
C THR A 262 -24.83 7.14 7.83
N GLY A 263 -25.37 6.40 8.79
CA GLY A 263 -25.18 6.62 10.22
C GLY A 263 -23.71 6.51 10.62
N LEU A 264 -23.01 5.47 10.19
CA LEU A 264 -21.56 5.30 10.43
C LEU A 264 -20.76 6.43 9.81
N ILE A 265 -21.03 6.81 8.56
CA ILE A 265 -20.34 7.91 7.88
C ILE A 265 -20.54 9.23 8.64
N SER A 266 -21.77 9.53 9.08
CA SER A 266 -22.07 10.73 9.85
C SER A 266 -21.36 10.75 11.20
N ASP A 267 -21.35 9.61 11.91
CA ASP A 267 -20.66 9.49 13.19
C ASP A 267 -19.13 9.60 13.02
N PHE A 268 -18.57 9.00 11.98
CA PHE A 268 -17.15 9.11 11.64
C PHE A 268 -16.75 10.58 11.40
N ARG A 269 -17.51 11.29 10.55
CA ARG A 269 -17.29 12.72 10.26
C ARG A 269 -17.25 13.56 11.53
N LYS A 270 -18.16 13.27 12.47
CA LYS A 270 -18.28 14.01 13.72
C LYS A 270 -17.14 13.74 14.70
N ASN A 271 -16.62 12.51 14.75
CA ASN A 271 -15.80 12.06 15.88
C ASN A 271 -14.34 11.71 15.55
N VAL A 272 -13.96 11.59 14.27
CA VAL A 272 -12.58 11.23 13.86
C VAL A 272 -11.78 12.47 13.40
N ASP A 273 -12.44 13.54 12.97
CA ASP A 273 -11.83 14.85 12.66
C ASP A 273 -10.58 14.77 11.74
N VAL A 274 -10.80 14.19 10.56
CA VAL A 274 -9.78 14.04 9.50
C VAL A 274 -9.26 15.41 9.00
N ALA A 275 -10.09 16.46 9.08
CA ALA A 275 -9.69 17.81 8.68
C ALA A 275 -8.53 18.33 9.55
N THR A 276 -8.64 18.15 10.88
CA THR A 276 -7.55 18.48 11.81
C THR A 276 -6.28 17.67 11.52
N MET A 277 -6.41 16.36 11.26
CA MET A 277 -5.29 15.51 10.90
C MET A 277 -4.57 16.01 9.64
N LYS A 278 -5.33 16.27 8.58
CA LYS A 278 -4.80 16.80 7.31
C LYS A 278 -4.09 18.13 7.54
N SER A 279 -4.72 19.06 8.23
CA SER A 279 -4.13 20.38 8.48
C SER A 279 -2.82 20.27 9.27
N TRP A 280 -2.76 19.35 10.24
CA TRP A 280 -1.54 19.09 10.99
C TRP A 280 -0.45 18.50 10.07
N LEU A 281 -0.77 17.48 9.27
CA LEU A 281 0.17 16.85 8.34
C LEU A 281 0.69 17.84 7.29
N ASP A 282 -0.19 18.64 6.68
CA ASP A 282 0.20 19.67 5.72
C ASP A 282 1.21 20.66 6.35
N LYS A 283 0.99 21.04 7.62
CA LYS A 283 1.93 21.91 8.35
C LYS A 283 3.27 21.22 8.60
N GLN A 284 3.26 19.95 9.01
CA GLN A 284 4.50 19.25 9.39
C GLN A 284 5.32 18.73 8.20
N PHE A 285 4.69 18.56 7.05
CA PHE A 285 5.31 18.07 5.81
C PHE A 285 5.02 19.04 4.66
N PRO A 286 5.70 20.19 4.59
CA PRO A 286 5.33 21.28 3.69
C PRO A 286 5.45 20.94 2.20
N THR A 287 6.24 19.93 1.83
CA THR A 287 6.43 19.52 0.43
C THR A 287 5.38 18.54 -0.09
N THR A 288 4.51 18.01 0.78
CA THR A 288 3.53 16.98 0.40
C THR A 288 2.12 17.52 0.56
N ARG A 289 1.32 17.48 -0.51
CA ARG A 289 -0.05 18.04 -0.52
C ARG A 289 -0.99 17.15 -1.32
N TYR A 290 -2.20 17.01 -0.79
CA TYR A 290 -3.29 16.30 -1.45
C TYR A 290 -4.44 17.25 -1.76
N SER A 291 -4.90 17.18 -3.01
CA SER A 291 -6.06 17.90 -3.52
C SER A 291 -7.36 17.30 -2.99
N ALA A 292 -7.40 16.00 -2.75
CA ALA A 292 -8.50 15.31 -2.08
C ALA A 292 -8.01 14.20 -1.15
N ILE A 293 -8.82 13.87 -0.13
CA ILE A 293 -8.61 12.73 0.75
C ILE A 293 -9.85 11.85 0.73
N LYS A 294 -9.67 10.53 0.66
CA LYS A 294 -10.73 9.55 0.84
C LYS A 294 -10.46 8.65 2.04
N MET A 295 -11.45 8.51 2.91
CA MET A 295 -11.50 7.53 3.98
C MET A 295 -12.58 6.51 3.63
N ILE A 296 -12.15 5.35 3.17
CA ILE A 296 -13.01 4.26 2.69
C ILE A 296 -13.01 3.19 3.77
N PHE A 297 -14.18 2.72 4.15
CA PHE A 297 -14.30 1.59 5.07
C PHE A 297 -15.45 0.67 4.70
N SER A 298 -15.39 -0.55 5.21
CA SER A 298 -16.53 -1.44 5.35
C SER A 298 -16.74 -1.72 6.85
N PRO A 299 -17.99 -1.85 7.33
CA PRO A 299 -18.25 -2.25 8.71
C PRO A 299 -17.75 -3.65 9.06
N LEU A 300 -17.32 -4.44 8.06
CA LEU A 300 -16.75 -5.77 8.20
C LEU A 300 -15.22 -5.78 8.22
N VAL A 301 -14.55 -4.68 7.91
CA VAL A 301 -13.07 -4.65 7.97
C VAL A 301 -12.65 -4.60 9.43
N GLY A 302 -11.88 -5.60 9.87
CA GLY A 302 -11.25 -5.66 11.19
C GLY A 302 -9.84 -5.09 11.17
N ASN A 303 -8.81 -5.94 11.27
CA ASN A 303 -7.41 -5.53 11.35
C ASN A 303 -6.69 -5.48 9.98
N ASN A 304 -7.38 -5.06 8.91
CA ASN A 304 -6.81 -4.97 7.58
C ASN A 304 -6.92 -3.54 7.03
N GLN A 305 -5.95 -2.70 7.37
CA GLN A 305 -5.86 -1.33 6.87
C GLN A 305 -4.84 -1.22 5.75
N SER A 306 -5.04 -0.21 4.90
CA SER A 306 -4.10 0.11 3.83
C SER A 306 -4.28 1.55 3.37
N ALA A 307 -3.24 2.09 2.75
CA ALA A 307 -3.28 3.41 2.15
C ALA A 307 -2.62 3.40 0.77
N ASN A 308 -3.12 4.26 -0.12
CA ASN A 308 -2.47 4.53 -1.39
C ASN A 308 -2.69 5.98 -1.83
N ARG A 309 -1.84 6.47 -2.73
CA ARG A 309 -1.89 7.81 -3.30
C ARG A 309 -1.91 7.76 -4.82
N PHE A 310 -2.55 8.75 -5.42
CA PHE A 310 -2.68 8.88 -6.86
C PHE A 310 -2.31 10.30 -7.29
N ASP A 311 -1.65 10.42 -8.43
CA ASP A 311 -1.40 11.69 -9.11
C ASP A 311 -1.76 11.52 -10.58
N ASP A 312 -2.66 12.38 -11.06
CA ASP A 312 -2.91 12.53 -12.48
C ASP A 312 -3.21 13.98 -12.82
N ASN A 313 -2.53 14.51 -13.84
CA ASN A 313 -2.77 15.83 -14.42
C ASN A 313 -2.82 16.97 -13.38
N GLY A 314 -1.88 16.95 -12.42
CA GLY A 314 -1.73 17.98 -11.39
C GLY A 314 -2.76 17.89 -10.25
N PHE A 315 -3.50 16.79 -10.16
CA PHE A 315 -4.40 16.51 -9.07
C PHE A 315 -3.91 15.30 -8.27
N THR A 316 -3.70 15.51 -6.98
CA THR A 316 -3.22 14.48 -6.05
C THR A 316 -4.32 14.02 -5.11
N GLU A 317 -4.48 12.72 -4.93
CA GLU A 317 -5.47 12.12 -4.04
C GLU A 317 -4.82 11.11 -3.10
N ALA A 318 -5.09 11.23 -1.80
CA ALA A 318 -4.73 10.20 -0.82
C ALA A 318 -5.98 9.38 -0.46
N GLN A 319 -5.85 8.05 -0.47
CA GLN A 319 -6.90 7.13 -0.07
C GLN A 319 -6.45 6.28 1.11
N CYS A 320 -7.28 6.25 2.15
CA CYS A 320 -7.13 5.41 3.32
C CYS A 320 -8.26 4.38 3.32
N HIS A 321 -7.91 3.11 3.35
CA HIS A 321 -8.81 1.96 3.39
C HIS A 321 -8.75 1.35 4.79
N ILE A 322 -9.68 1.75 5.65
CA ILE A 322 -9.62 1.53 7.09
C ILE A 322 -10.79 0.70 7.61
N ASN A 323 -10.67 0.22 8.84
CA ASN A 323 -11.84 -0.22 9.60
C ASN A 323 -12.61 0.96 10.15
N TYR A 324 -13.88 0.70 10.47
CA TYR A 324 -14.64 1.63 11.30
C TYR A 324 -14.17 1.52 12.76
N PRO A 325 -13.88 2.63 13.45
CA PRO A 325 -13.41 2.60 14.83
C PRO A 325 -14.60 2.40 15.78
N PHE A 326 -15.11 1.16 15.84
CA PHE A 326 -16.11 0.73 16.82
C PHE A 326 -15.56 0.86 18.25
N PHE A 327 -16.44 1.18 19.20
CA PHE A 327 -16.11 1.22 20.61
C PHE A 327 -17.03 0.30 21.39
N SER A 328 -16.44 -0.47 22.29
CA SER A 328 -17.22 -1.27 23.23
C SER A 328 -18.02 -0.38 24.18
N LYS A 329 -19.14 -0.90 24.71
CA LYS A 329 -19.92 -0.23 25.76
C LYS A 329 -19.09 0.03 27.03
N ALA A 330 -18.06 -0.77 27.32
CA ALA A 330 -17.16 -0.57 28.45
C ALA A 330 -16.30 0.72 28.32
N THR A 331 -16.12 1.23 27.10
CA THR A 331 -15.36 2.46 26.82
C THR A 331 -16.24 3.72 26.89
N ALA A 332 -17.57 3.58 26.94
CA ALA A 332 -18.51 4.70 26.93
C ALA A 332 -18.50 5.55 28.21
N SER A 333 -17.92 5.04 29.31
CA SER A 333 -17.77 5.76 30.58
C SER A 333 -16.53 6.66 30.65
N GLN A 334 -15.70 6.67 29.60
CA GLN A 334 -14.45 7.43 29.57
C GLN A 334 -14.66 8.86 29.04
N SER A 335 -13.65 9.72 29.19
CA SER A 335 -13.72 11.10 28.69
C SER A 335 -13.89 11.12 27.17
N LYS A 336 -14.63 12.11 26.66
CA LYS A 336 -14.83 12.30 25.22
C LYS A 336 -13.52 12.44 24.46
N ASP A 337 -12.52 13.09 25.06
CA ASP A 337 -11.21 13.27 24.44
C ASP A 337 -10.40 11.97 24.35
N LEU A 338 -10.49 11.08 25.34
CA LEU A 338 -9.89 9.75 25.25
C LEU A 338 -10.53 8.91 24.14
N ILE A 339 -11.87 8.96 24.03
CA ILE A 339 -12.60 8.26 22.96
C ILE A 339 -12.20 8.83 21.60
N ARG A 340 -12.15 10.17 21.47
CA ARG A 340 -11.71 10.86 20.26
C ARG A 340 -10.29 10.47 19.88
N GLY A 341 -9.34 10.55 20.80
CA GLY A 341 -7.95 10.16 20.55
C GLY A 341 -7.84 8.72 20.04
N ARG A 342 -8.50 7.75 20.67
CA ARG A 342 -8.47 6.36 20.20
C ARG A 342 -9.11 6.16 18.83
N ARG A 343 -10.20 6.89 18.54
CA ARG A 343 -10.85 6.91 17.22
C ARG A 343 -9.95 7.40 16.11
N MET A 344 -9.07 8.35 16.45
CA MET A 344 -8.18 8.99 15.49
C MET A 344 -7.02 8.11 15.04
N ILE A 345 -6.58 7.14 15.86
CA ILE A 345 -5.27 6.49 15.64
C ILE A 345 -5.17 5.84 14.25
N ILE A 346 -6.06 4.92 13.92
CA ILE A 346 -5.96 4.18 12.65
C ILE A 346 -6.16 5.10 11.44
N SER A 347 -7.12 6.02 11.52
CA SER A 347 -7.33 7.00 10.45
C SER A 347 -6.10 7.88 10.25
N PHE A 348 -5.42 8.25 11.33
CA PHE A 348 -4.21 9.04 11.25
C PHE A 348 -3.01 8.24 10.74
N THR A 349 -2.86 6.97 11.14
CA THR A 349 -1.74 6.14 10.69
C THR A 349 -1.83 5.84 9.19
N GLU A 350 -3.02 5.52 8.68
CA GLU A 350 -3.19 5.33 7.23
C GLU A 350 -3.03 6.65 6.46
N LEU A 351 -3.54 7.76 7.00
CA LEU A 351 -3.41 9.04 6.33
C LEU A 351 -1.96 9.52 6.30
N ASN A 352 -1.22 9.37 7.41
CA ASN A 352 0.12 9.91 7.54
C ASN A 352 1.15 9.15 6.69
N HIS A 353 0.92 7.89 6.31
CA HIS A 353 1.76 7.17 5.33
C HIS A 353 1.91 7.96 4.03
N ASN A 354 0.84 8.62 3.59
CA ASN A 354 0.86 9.45 2.39
C ASN A 354 1.75 10.70 2.52
N TYR A 355 2.19 11.06 3.74
CA TYR A 355 3.05 12.21 4.00
C TYR A 355 4.47 11.79 4.40
N LEU A 356 4.57 10.83 5.32
CA LEU A 356 5.83 10.43 5.93
C LEU A 356 6.68 9.56 5.01
N ASN A 357 6.07 8.71 4.17
CA ASN A 357 6.83 7.83 3.28
C ASN A 357 7.60 8.64 2.23
N PRO A 358 6.97 9.57 1.46
CA PRO A 358 7.73 10.43 0.54
C PRO A 358 8.82 11.28 1.21
N GLU A 359 8.65 11.62 2.49
CA GLU A 359 9.69 12.30 3.26
C GLU A 359 10.83 11.35 3.63
N ALA A 360 10.52 10.13 4.09
CA ALA A 360 11.47 9.10 4.49
C ALA A 360 12.31 8.61 3.30
N GLU A 361 11.70 8.45 2.13
CA GLU A 361 12.35 8.03 0.88
C GLU A 361 13.57 8.92 0.52
N LYS A 362 13.52 10.23 0.86
CA LYS A 362 14.66 11.16 0.68
C LYS A 362 15.92 10.77 1.47
N TYR A 363 15.74 9.96 2.52
CA TYR A 363 16.78 9.55 3.46
C TYR A 363 17.08 8.04 3.42
N ASP A 364 16.61 7.30 2.41
CA ASP A 364 16.73 5.83 2.34
C ASP A 364 18.15 5.32 2.67
N ASN A 365 19.19 5.91 2.05
CA ASN A 365 20.58 5.54 2.33
C ASN A 365 21.02 5.78 3.78
N ASN A 366 20.51 6.81 4.44
CA ASN A 366 20.82 7.11 5.84
C ASN A 366 20.06 6.16 6.77
N VAL A 367 18.80 5.87 6.46
CA VAL A 367 17.95 4.92 7.18
C VAL A 367 18.53 3.51 7.08
N ALA A 368 18.93 3.07 5.88
CA ALA A 368 19.57 1.78 5.66
C ALA A 368 20.83 1.58 6.53
N LYS A 369 21.60 2.64 6.75
CA LYS A 369 22.77 2.60 7.65
C LYS A 369 22.38 2.56 9.12
N ALA A 370 21.37 3.32 9.52
CA ALA A 370 20.90 3.41 10.90
C ALA A 370 20.23 2.11 11.37
N TYR A 371 19.49 1.44 10.48
CA TYR A 371 18.73 0.21 10.76
C TYR A 371 19.41 -1.06 10.24
N LYS A 372 20.73 -1.01 9.99
CA LYS A 372 21.49 -2.16 9.42
C LYS A 372 21.33 -3.46 10.20
N ASN A 373 21.13 -3.38 11.52
CA ASN A 373 20.94 -4.52 12.41
C ASN A 373 19.44 -4.66 12.76
N MET A 374 18.64 -5.17 11.83
CA MET A 374 17.18 -5.26 12.00
C MET A 374 16.73 -5.98 13.29
N ALA A 375 17.50 -6.95 13.77
CA ALA A 375 17.22 -7.66 15.02
C ALA A 375 17.14 -6.74 16.25
N ASP A 376 17.76 -5.55 16.21
CA ASP A 376 17.69 -4.56 17.29
C ASP A 376 16.36 -3.78 17.30
N TRP A 377 15.62 -3.82 16.19
CA TRP A 377 14.43 -2.98 15.94
C TRP A 377 13.12 -3.77 15.95
N ILE A 378 13.15 -5.03 15.49
CA ILE A 378 11.98 -5.89 15.35
C ILE A 378 12.13 -7.19 16.16
N THR A 379 10.99 -7.82 16.47
CA THR A 379 10.93 -9.06 17.25
C THR A 379 10.48 -10.22 16.37
N GLU A 380 11.25 -11.30 16.35
CA GLU A 380 10.90 -12.53 15.64
C GLU A 380 9.56 -13.09 16.12
N GLY A 381 8.74 -13.59 15.19
CA GLY A 381 7.41 -14.12 15.49
C GLY A 381 6.33 -13.08 15.84
N SER A 382 6.66 -11.78 15.81
CA SER A 382 5.71 -10.69 16.06
C SER A 382 5.29 -9.98 14.76
N PRO A 383 4.21 -9.17 14.77
CA PRO A 383 3.78 -8.41 13.60
C PRO A 383 4.86 -7.50 12.98
N SER A 384 5.84 -7.04 13.76
CA SER A 384 6.96 -6.23 13.27
C SER A 384 7.82 -6.94 12.21
N MET A 385 7.74 -8.27 12.08
CA MET A 385 8.42 -9.03 11.03
C MET A 385 7.95 -8.68 9.61
N ASN A 386 6.76 -8.09 9.46
CA ASN A 386 6.27 -7.59 8.18
C ASN A 386 7.02 -6.32 7.73
N TYR A 387 7.83 -5.72 8.61
CA TYR A 387 8.62 -4.51 8.36
C TYR A 387 10.12 -4.82 8.47
N ASN A 388 10.55 -5.94 7.86
CA ASN A 388 11.92 -6.46 7.93
C ASN A 388 12.92 -5.78 6.98
N ASN A 389 12.55 -4.65 6.40
CA ASN A 389 13.44 -3.76 5.65
C ASN A 389 13.71 -2.48 6.47
N PRO A 390 14.94 -1.93 6.48
CA PRO A 390 15.28 -0.68 7.15
C PRO A 390 14.30 0.49 6.95
N LEU A 391 13.93 0.78 5.70
CA LEU A 391 13.05 1.90 5.36
C LEU A 391 11.63 1.64 5.88
N LEU A 392 11.06 0.46 5.60
CA LEU A 392 9.72 0.08 6.09
C LEU A 392 9.65 0.11 7.62
N CYS A 393 10.71 -0.32 8.31
CA CYS A 393 10.78 -0.27 9.76
C CYS A 393 10.80 1.17 10.28
N PHE A 394 11.65 2.03 9.71
CA PHE A 394 11.70 3.44 10.07
C PHE A 394 10.38 4.16 9.79
N GLU A 395 9.78 3.94 8.64
CA GLU A 395 8.47 4.48 8.27
C GLU A 395 7.40 4.09 9.30
N GLU A 396 7.41 2.84 9.76
CA GLU A 396 6.42 2.37 10.74
C GLU A 396 6.68 2.91 12.16
N TYR A 397 7.94 3.11 12.54
CA TYR A 397 8.30 3.86 13.75
C TYR A 397 7.81 5.31 13.66
N MET A 398 8.06 5.99 12.53
CA MET A 398 7.57 7.35 12.31
C MET A 398 6.05 7.42 12.32
N ASN A 399 5.36 6.50 11.65
CA ASN A 399 3.90 6.42 11.58
C ASN A 399 3.25 6.54 12.96
N TYR A 400 3.66 5.71 13.91
CA TYR A 400 3.11 5.74 15.27
C TYR A 400 3.73 6.84 16.15
N ALA A 401 4.96 7.28 15.90
CA ALA A 401 5.52 8.41 16.63
C ALA A 401 4.82 9.74 16.25
N LEU A 402 4.38 9.90 15.00
CA LEU A 402 3.55 11.04 14.58
C LEU A 402 2.20 11.08 15.31
N VAL A 403 1.61 9.92 15.66
CA VAL A 403 0.39 9.86 16.49
C VAL A 403 0.66 10.55 17.83
N THR A 404 1.82 10.28 18.45
CA THR A 404 2.24 10.94 19.69
C THR A 404 2.35 12.46 19.50
N LEU A 405 2.98 12.92 18.43
CA LEU A 405 3.16 14.35 18.18
C LEU A 405 1.83 15.07 17.93
N LEU A 406 0.92 14.44 17.17
CA LEU A 406 -0.43 14.96 16.99
C LEU A 406 -1.15 15.08 18.34
N PHE A 407 -1.12 14.03 19.15
CA PHE A 407 -1.81 14.03 20.44
C PHE A 407 -1.22 15.04 21.42
N ASN A 408 0.09 15.28 21.38
CA ASN A 408 0.74 16.33 22.16
C ASN A 408 0.17 17.71 21.86
N ASP A 409 -0.22 17.97 20.61
CA ASP A 409 -0.75 19.27 20.20
C ASP A 409 -2.26 19.41 20.41
N LEU A 410 -3.00 18.28 20.44
CA LEU A 410 -4.47 18.29 20.50
C LEU A 410 -5.05 18.14 21.89
N PHE A 411 -4.40 17.39 22.78
CA PHE A 411 -5.00 16.95 24.03
C PHE A 411 -4.31 17.57 25.25
N ASP A 412 -5.07 17.68 26.34
CA ASP A 412 -4.52 18.08 27.64
C ASP A 412 -3.47 17.06 28.13
N ALA A 413 -2.64 17.47 29.09
CA ALA A 413 -1.54 16.66 29.59
C ALA A 413 -1.96 15.29 30.16
N LYS A 414 -3.14 15.19 30.80
CA LYS A 414 -3.64 13.94 31.38
C LYS A 414 -4.11 12.99 30.28
N THR A 415 -4.90 13.50 29.34
CA THR A 415 -5.39 12.73 28.19
C THR A 415 -4.23 12.29 27.29
N PHE A 416 -3.29 13.20 27.00
CA PHE A 416 -2.07 12.89 26.27
C PHE A 416 -1.25 11.78 26.94
N ALA A 417 -1.01 11.86 28.25
CA ALA A 417 -0.21 10.86 28.95
C ALA A 417 -0.78 9.44 28.82
N ILE A 418 -2.12 9.29 28.90
CA ILE A 418 -2.80 8.01 28.73
C ILE A 418 -2.63 7.50 27.29
N LEU A 419 -2.98 8.32 26.30
CA LEU A 419 -2.93 7.92 24.89
C LEU A 419 -1.49 7.62 24.42
N HIS A 420 -0.51 8.39 24.91
CA HIS A 420 0.91 8.19 24.63
C HIS A 420 1.40 6.84 25.15
N GLU A 421 1.06 6.48 26.40
CA GLU A 421 1.47 5.19 26.96
C GLU A 421 0.76 4.01 26.27
N GLU A 422 -0.53 4.16 25.93
CA GLU A 422 -1.25 3.16 25.12
C GLU A 422 -0.59 2.95 23.75
N ASN A 423 -0.14 4.03 23.10
CA ASN A 423 0.57 3.99 21.82
C ASN A 423 1.92 3.25 21.94
N ASN A 424 2.71 3.56 22.98
CA ASN A 424 3.97 2.87 23.27
C ASN A 424 3.74 1.37 23.52
N LYS A 425 2.76 1.02 24.37
CA LYS A 425 2.42 -0.37 24.65
C LYS A 425 1.99 -1.12 23.40
N ARG A 426 1.19 -0.50 22.53
CA ARG A 426 0.78 -1.11 21.27
C ARG A 426 1.99 -1.46 20.40
N MET A 427 2.91 -0.54 20.21
CA MET A 427 4.06 -0.76 19.33
C MET A 427 5.07 -1.76 19.92
N VAL A 428 5.38 -1.64 21.21
CA VAL A 428 6.37 -2.52 21.85
C VAL A 428 5.79 -3.91 22.13
N THR A 429 4.65 -3.98 22.85
CA THR A 429 4.10 -5.25 23.33
C THR A 429 3.29 -5.98 22.27
N ASN A 430 2.39 -5.29 21.56
CA ASN A 430 1.46 -5.97 20.65
C ASN A 430 2.07 -6.20 19.27
N ARG A 431 2.95 -5.28 18.82
CA ARG A 431 3.53 -5.33 17.47
C ARG A 431 4.99 -5.76 17.45
N GLY A 432 5.73 -5.66 18.56
CA GLY A 432 7.09 -6.17 18.70
C GLY A 432 8.20 -5.23 18.23
N PHE A 433 7.93 -3.93 18.13
CA PHE A 433 8.94 -2.91 17.81
C PHE A 433 9.77 -2.55 19.06
N LYS A 434 10.93 -3.18 19.19
CA LYS A 434 11.72 -3.23 20.44
C LYS A 434 12.07 -1.86 21.02
N ARG A 435 12.49 -0.93 20.16
CA ARG A 435 13.01 0.39 20.56
C ARG A 435 12.00 1.52 20.35
N PHE A 436 10.73 1.19 20.07
CA PHE A 436 9.75 2.22 19.74
C PHE A 436 9.57 3.24 20.87
N LYS A 437 9.55 2.80 22.13
CA LYS A 437 9.39 3.70 23.27
C LYS A 437 10.49 4.76 23.33
N ASP A 438 11.75 4.35 23.19
CA ASP A 438 12.90 5.25 23.23
C ASP A 438 12.91 6.20 22.02
N PHE A 439 12.64 5.67 20.83
CA PHE A 439 12.53 6.46 19.60
C PHE A 439 11.42 7.51 19.70
N ASN A 440 10.25 7.11 20.18
CA ASN A 440 9.08 7.98 20.31
C ASN A 440 9.32 9.07 21.35
N GLN A 441 10.01 8.75 22.45
CA GLN A 441 10.42 9.73 23.46
C GLN A 441 11.44 10.74 22.90
N GLU A 442 12.46 10.28 22.17
CA GLU A 442 13.45 11.16 21.54
C GLU A 442 12.77 12.09 20.53
N LEU A 443 11.94 11.55 19.62
CA LEU A 443 11.25 12.38 18.63
C LEU A 443 10.33 13.42 19.30
N LEU A 444 9.62 13.05 20.37
CA LEU A 444 8.80 13.99 21.13
C LEU A 444 9.65 15.08 21.80
N GLN A 445 10.84 14.74 22.31
CA GLN A 445 11.77 15.71 22.88
C GLN A 445 12.30 16.67 21.81
N LEU A 446 12.73 16.15 20.65
CA LEU A 446 13.15 16.95 19.50
C LEU A 446 12.02 17.88 19.06
N TYR A 447 10.80 17.36 18.98
CA TYR A 447 9.63 18.13 18.61
C TYR A 447 9.39 19.27 19.61
N ARG A 448 9.30 19.01 20.90
CA ARG A 448 9.03 20.06 21.91
C ARG A 448 10.11 21.14 21.98
N ASN A 449 11.35 20.80 21.67
CA ASN A 449 12.49 21.73 21.74
C ASN A 449 12.89 22.32 20.38
N ARG A 450 12.13 22.04 19.32
CA ARG A 450 12.43 22.53 17.97
C ARG A 450 12.39 24.07 17.92
N LYS A 451 13.16 24.65 17.01
CA LYS A 451 13.14 26.09 16.79
C LYS A 451 11.78 26.52 16.23
N PRO A 452 11.32 27.74 16.52
CA PRO A 452 10.12 28.29 15.88
C PRO A 452 10.22 28.19 14.35
N GLY A 453 9.17 27.68 13.72
CA GLY A 453 9.12 27.47 12.27
C GLY A 453 9.66 26.11 11.78
N GLN A 454 10.40 25.35 12.61
CA GLN A 454 10.77 23.98 12.24
C GLN A 454 9.56 23.06 12.25
N THR A 455 9.48 22.21 11.23
CA THR A 455 8.45 21.19 11.05
C THR A 455 8.97 19.82 11.48
N VAL A 456 8.12 18.78 11.46
CA VAL A 456 8.60 17.41 11.70
C VAL A 456 9.54 16.93 10.60
N ALA A 457 9.31 17.32 9.34
CA ALA A 457 10.22 16.98 8.23
C ALA A 457 11.67 17.44 8.51
N ASP A 458 11.85 18.63 9.11
CA ASP A 458 13.18 19.15 9.48
C ASP A 458 13.89 18.31 10.57
N LEU A 459 13.17 17.45 11.29
CA LEU A 459 13.71 16.62 12.37
C LEU A 459 14.23 15.27 11.88
N TYR A 460 13.90 14.85 10.65
CA TYR A 460 14.29 13.55 10.08
C TYR A 460 15.82 13.30 10.17
N PRO A 461 16.69 14.23 9.75
CA PRO A 461 18.14 14.01 9.87
C PRO A 461 18.61 13.73 11.31
N VAL A 462 17.99 14.39 12.30
CA VAL A 462 18.40 14.28 13.70
C VAL A 462 17.93 12.96 14.30
N ILE A 463 16.67 12.57 14.08
CA ILE A 463 16.15 11.30 14.61
C ILE A 463 16.81 10.08 13.93
N ILE A 464 17.14 10.16 12.63
CA ILE A 464 17.90 9.11 11.94
C ILE A 464 19.32 9.01 12.50
N ALA A 465 19.97 10.15 12.79
CA ALA A 465 21.28 10.17 13.42
C ALA A 465 21.25 9.64 14.86
N TRP A 466 20.15 9.84 15.60
CA TRP A 466 19.93 9.21 16.89
C TRP A 466 19.80 7.68 16.74
N ALA A 467 19.00 7.21 15.77
CA ALA A 467 18.80 5.79 15.51
C ALA A 467 20.11 5.09 15.16
N ALA A 468 20.99 5.74 14.39
CA ALA A 468 22.31 5.21 14.03
C ALA A 468 23.28 5.02 15.21
N LYS A 469 22.98 5.57 16.39
CA LYS A 469 23.78 5.44 17.61
C LYS A 469 23.24 4.37 18.58
N GLN A 470 22.06 3.81 18.30
CA GLN A 470 21.44 2.77 19.11
C GLN A 470 22.02 1.40 18.83
#